data_AF-A0A7S3FVY3-F1
#
_entry.id   AF-A0A7S3FVY3-F1
#
_cell.length_a   1.000
_cell.length_b   1.000
_cell.length_c   1.000
_cell.angle_alpha   90.00
_cell.angle_beta   90.00
_cell.angle_gamma   90.00
#
_symmetry.space_group_name_H-M   'P 1'
#
loop_
_entity.id
_entity.type
_entity.pdbx_description
1 polymer ?
#
loop_
_entity_poly.entity_id
_entity_poly.type
_entity_poly.pdbx_seq_one_letter_code
_entity_poly.pdbx_strand_id
1 'polypeptide(L)'
;EITRMGDAILEGIYFFGGKNQKGELLGKLKYLKPICSDNKVLNVEWTKIKQQGNSPCGRTGHTMGYLPINQCLVVAGGRNDRVCKSLSIPFLNDIYLFLLDQ
;
A
#
# COMPACT_ATOMS: atom_id res chain seq x y z
N GLU A 1 -31.04 -13.56 -2.24
CA GLU A 1 -29.78 -12.81 -2.47
C GLU A 1 -28.69 -13.39 -1.59
N ILE A 2 -27.72 -14.05 -2.20
CA ILE A 2 -26.54 -14.53 -1.47
C ILE A 2 -25.57 -13.36 -1.46
N THR A 3 -25.55 -12.61 -0.36
CA THR A 3 -24.46 -11.65 -0.10
C THR A 3 -23.18 -12.48 -0.03
N ARG A 4 -22.40 -12.51 -1.12
CA ARG A 4 -20.99 -12.89 -1.02
C ARG A 4 -20.45 -12.04 0.12
N MET A 5 -19.94 -12.67 1.18
CA MET A 5 -19.08 -11.99 2.13
C MET A 5 -17.82 -11.58 1.37
N GLY A 6 -17.92 -10.54 0.55
CA GLY A 6 -16.80 -9.91 -0.13
C GLY A 6 -15.91 -9.35 0.96
N ASP A 7 -14.61 -9.62 0.85
CA ASP A 7 -13.60 -9.28 1.83
C ASP A 7 -13.78 -7.83 2.30
N ALA A 8 -14.23 -7.66 3.54
CA ALA A 8 -14.52 -6.35 4.08
C ALA A 8 -13.24 -5.51 4.08
N ILE A 9 -13.33 -4.27 3.59
CA ILE A 9 -12.22 -3.31 3.67
C ILE A 9 -11.75 -3.23 5.12
N LEU A 10 -10.47 -3.48 5.35
CA LEU A 10 -9.91 -3.47 6.70
C LEU A 10 -9.76 -2.02 7.19
N GLU A 11 -10.42 -1.68 8.28
CA GLU A 11 -10.24 -0.38 8.93
C GLU A 11 -8.89 -0.30 9.63
N GLY A 12 -8.04 0.63 9.18
CA GLY A 12 -6.76 0.88 9.83
C GLY A 12 -5.80 1.64 8.93
N ILE A 13 -4.51 1.44 9.16
CA ILE A 13 -3.46 2.21 8.50
C ILE A 13 -2.79 1.33 7.44
N TYR A 14 -2.82 1.79 6.19
CA TYR A 14 -2.14 1.14 5.08
C TYR A 14 -0.77 1.78 4.85
N PHE A 15 0.22 0.95 4.57
CA PHE A 15 1.60 1.37 4.39
C PHE A 15 2.21 0.70 3.16
N PHE A 16 2.78 1.52 2.27
CA PHE A 16 3.51 1.09 1.10
C PHE A 16 4.80 1.91 0.97
N GLY A 17 5.84 1.32 0.37
CA GLY A 17 7.10 2.03 0.13
C GLY A 17 8.06 2.07 1.33
N GLY A 18 8.97 3.03 1.29
CA GLY A 18 9.99 3.22 2.31
C GLY A 18 11.28 2.46 2.02
N LYS A 19 12.28 2.67 2.89
CA LYS A 19 13.63 2.09 2.82
C LYS A 19 13.96 1.45 4.15
N ASN A 20 14.41 0.20 4.16
CA ASN A 20 14.80 -0.48 5.40
C ASN A 20 16.25 -0.11 5.82
N GLN A 21 16.71 -0.65 6.94
CA GLN A 21 18.06 -0.41 7.48
C GLN A 21 19.20 -0.86 6.54
N LYS A 22 18.95 -1.85 5.67
CA LYS A 22 19.90 -2.30 4.65
C LYS A 22 19.91 -1.41 3.40
N GLY A 23 19.01 -0.44 3.35
CA GLY A 23 18.82 0.44 2.22
C GLY A 23 17.95 -0.13 1.10
N GLU A 24 17.26 -1.24 1.34
CA GLU A 24 16.36 -1.86 0.36
C GLU A 24 15.03 -1.10 0.32
N LEU A 25 14.57 -0.78 -0.89
CA LEU A 25 13.27 -0.16 -1.11
C LEU A 25 12.16 -1.22 -1.03
N LEU A 26 11.12 -0.96 -0.25
CA LEU A 26 10.04 -1.91 0.03
C LEU A 26 8.85 -1.68 -0.90
N GLY A 27 8.34 -2.75 -1.53
CA GLY A 27 7.20 -2.68 -2.48
C GLY A 27 5.98 -3.50 -2.06
N LYS A 28 5.92 -3.96 -0.81
CA LYS A 28 4.78 -4.74 -0.31
C LYS A 28 3.81 -3.83 0.44
N LEU A 29 2.53 -3.91 0.10
CA LEU A 29 1.46 -3.29 0.87
C LEU A 29 1.33 -4.01 2.22
N LYS A 30 1.39 -3.22 3.29
CA LYS A 30 1.18 -3.67 4.67
C LYS A 30 0.00 -2.93 5.26
N TYR A 31 -0.64 -3.59 6.19
CA TYR A 31 -1.74 -3.07 6.96
C TYR A 31 -1.39 -3.16 8.45
N LEU A 32 -1.63 -2.06 9.14
CA LEU A 32 -1.51 -1.95 10.59
C LEU A 32 -2.92 -1.94 11.17
N LYS A 33 -3.28 -3.04 11.82
CA LYS A 33 -4.55 -3.21 12.52
C LYS A 33 -4.44 -2.63 13.93
N PRO A 34 -5.16 -1.56 14.27
CA PRO A 34 -5.28 -1.15 15.65
C PRO A 34 -6.18 -2.13 16.41
N ILE A 35 -5.76 -2.51 17.62
CA ILE A 35 -6.59 -3.25 18.58
C ILE A 35 -7.07 -2.23 19.61
N CYS A 36 -8.38 -1.98 19.62
CA CYS A 36 -9.00 -0.95 20.45
C CYS A 36 -9.88 -1.53 21.56
N SER A 37 -9.88 -0.86 22.71
CA SER A 37 -10.89 -1.03 23.78
C SER A 37 -11.30 0.36 24.26
N ASP A 38 -12.59 0.60 24.47
CA ASP A 38 -13.12 1.89 24.93
C ASP A 38 -12.57 3.11 24.15
N ASN A 39 -12.56 3.01 22.82
CA ASN A 39 -12.03 4.02 21.89
C ASN A 39 -10.54 4.38 22.07
N LYS A 40 -9.77 3.54 22.77
CA LYS A 40 -8.32 3.68 22.91
C LYS A 40 -7.60 2.56 22.18
N VAL A 41 -6.57 2.91 21.41
CA VAL A 41 -5.66 1.93 20.81
C VAL A 41 -4.80 1.34 21.91
N LEU A 42 -4.93 0.03 22.16
CA LEU A 42 -4.16 -0.70 23.16
C LEU A 42 -2.90 -1.33 22.56
N ASN A 43 -3.02 -1.89 21.36
CA ASN A 43 -1.93 -2.55 20.65
C ASN A 43 -2.15 -2.44 19.14
N VAL A 44 -1.16 -2.85 18.35
CA VAL A 44 -1.23 -2.88 16.89
C VAL A 44 -0.67 -4.19 16.34
N GLU A 45 -1.26 -4.69 15.26
CA GLU A 45 -0.79 -5.88 14.55
C GLU A 45 -0.45 -5.55 13.10
N TRP A 46 0.70 -6.03 12.63
CA TRP A 46 1.11 -5.89 11.24
C TRP A 46 0.67 -7.09 10.42
N THR A 47 -0.09 -6.85 9.36
CA THR A 47 -0.48 -7.87 8.39
C THR A 47 0.06 -7.49 7.01
N LYS A 48 0.54 -8.49 6.26
CA LYS A 48 0.86 -8.30 4.84
C LYS A 48 -0.43 -8.48 4.06
N ILE A 49 -0.76 -7.52 3.21
CA ILE A 49 -1.88 -7.66 2.28
C ILE A 49 -1.39 -8.40 1.05
N LYS A 50 -2.12 -9.43 0.65
CA LYS A 50 -1.85 -10.15 -0.59
C LYS A 50 -2.26 -9.24 -1.75
N GLN A 51 -1.30 -8.92 -2.61
CA GLN A 51 -1.53 -8.10 -3.79
C GLN A 51 -1.88 -9.02 -4.96
N GLN A 52 -2.91 -8.68 -5.73
CA GLN A 52 -3.23 -9.34 -7.00
C GLN A 52 -2.59 -8.55 -8.16
N GLY A 53 -2.16 -9.26 -9.21
CA GLY A 53 -1.54 -8.63 -10.38
C GLY A 53 -0.14 -8.08 -10.17
N ASN A 54 0.27 -7.14 -11.04
CA ASN A 54 1.60 -6.56 -11.04
C ASN A 54 1.71 -5.47 -9.96
N SER A 55 2.42 -5.79 -8.89
CA SER A 55 2.69 -4.83 -7.82
C SER A 55 3.75 -3.81 -8.24
N PRO A 56 3.62 -2.53 -7.82
CA PRO A 56 4.66 -1.54 -8.05
C PRO A 56 5.99 -1.96 -7.42
N CYS A 57 7.10 -1.55 -8.05
CA CYS A 57 8.41 -1.67 -7.43
C CYS A 57 8.46 -0.91 -6.09
N GLY A 58 9.32 -1.38 -5.17
CA GLY A 58 9.58 -0.65 -3.93
C GLY A 58 10.10 0.76 -4.22
N ARG A 59 9.60 1.76 -3.48
CA ARG A 59 9.85 3.18 -3.78
C ARG A 59 9.70 4.08 -2.57
N THR A 60 10.31 5.27 -2.63
CA THR A 60 10.17 6.34 -1.64
C THR A 60 9.64 7.62 -2.30
N GLY A 61 9.16 8.58 -1.49
CA GLY A 61 8.68 9.88 -2.00
C GLY A 61 7.49 9.81 -2.95
N HIS A 62 6.75 8.70 -2.94
CA HIS A 62 5.48 8.58 -3.67
C HIS A 62 4.36 9.21 -2.84
N THR A 63 3.24 9.50 -3.49
CA THR A 63 2.00 9.84 -2.79
C THR A 63 1.08 8.64 -2.80
N MET A 64 0.38 8.41 -1.68
CA MET A 64 -0.66 7.39 -1.59
C MET A 64 -1.96 8.02 -1.07
N GLY A 65 -3.08 7.68 -1.70
CA GLY A 65 -4.40 8.17 -1.31
C GLY A 65 -5.46 7.07 -1.38
N TYR A 66 -6.45 7.13 -0.50
CA TYR A 66 -7.61 6.24 -0.56
C TYR A 66 -8.69 6.84 -1.46
N LEU A 67 -9.24 6.04 -2.36
CA LEU A 67 -10.31 6.40 -3.28
C LEU A 67 -11.59 5.64 -2.88
N PRO A 68 -12.53 6.28 -2.15
CA PRO A 68 -13.68 5.58 -1.56
C PRO A 68 -14.60 4.92 -2.58
N ILE A 69 -14.82 5.54 -3.74
CA ILE A 69 -15.74 5.03 -4.77
C ILE A 69 -15.28 3.71 -5.38
N ASN A 70 -13.97 3.45 -5.37
CA ASN A 70 -13.37 2.23 -5.90
C ASN A 70 -12.83 1.32 -4.80
N GLN A 71 -12.99 1.69 -3.52
CA GLN A 71 -12.45 0.94 -2.38
C GLN A 71 -10.97 0.57 -2.58
N CYS A 72 -10.17 1.52 -3.07
CA CYS A 72 -8.80 1.25 -3.47
C CYS A 72 -7.80 2.30 -2.96
N LEU A 73 -6.54 1.88 -2.87
CA LEU A 73 -5.42 2.79 -2.63
C LEU A 73 -4.75 3.11 -3.96
N VAL A 74 -4.57 4.40 -4.23
CA VAL A 74 -3.84 4.91 -5.38
C VAL A 74 -2.44 5.26 -4.94
N VAL A 75 -1.43 4.73 -5.62
CA VAL A 75 -0.02 5.10 -5.47
C VAL A 75 0.43 5.82 -6.73
N ALA A 76 0.91 7.06 -6.59
CA ALA A 76 1.38 7.87 -7.71
C ALA A 76 2.87 8.21 -7.56
N GLY A 77 3.64 7.90 -8.61
CA GLY A 77 5.02 8.29 -8.79
C GLY A 77 5.98 7.84 -7.68
N GLY A 78 6.89 8.73 -7.29
CA GLY A 78 7.96 8.48 -6.32
C GLY A 78 9.30 8.15 -6.98
N ARG A 79 10.19 7.49 -6.24
CA ARG A 79 11.56 7.23 -6.67
C ARG A 79 12.01 5.81 -6.35
N ASN A 80 12.65 5.19 -7.33
CA ASN A 80 13.47 3.99 -7.17
C ASN A 80 14.73 4.18 -8.01
N ASP A 81 15.88 4.42 -7.39
CA ASP A 81 17.09 4.82 -8.12
C ASP A 81 17.51 3.80 -9.20
N ARG A 82 17.34 2.50 -8.94
CA ARG A 82 17.66 1.45 -9.92
C ARG A 82 16.75 1.53 -11.15
N VAL A 83 15.44 1.66 -10.92
CA VAL A 83 14.43 1.72 -12.01
C VAL A 83 14.55 3.05 -12.76
N CYS A 84 14.64 4.17 -12.04
CA CYS A 84 14.83 5.50 -12.60
C CYS A 84 16.08 5.57 -13.48
N LYS A 85 17.21 4.99 -13.04
CA LYS A 85 18.43 4.89 -13.85
C LYS A 85 18.25 4.03 -15.10
N SER A 86 17.57 2.90 -15.00
CA SER A 86 17.32 2.01 -16.13
C SER A 86 16.41 2.63 -17.20
N LEU A 87 15.50 3.51 -16.79
CA LEU A 87 14.54 4.17 -17.66
C LEU A 87 14.99 5.58 -18.09
N SER A 88 16.14 6.06 -17.59
CA SER A 88 16.64 7.43 -17.81
C SER A 88 15.63 8.52 -17.43
N ILE A 89 14.90 8.33 -16.32
CA ILE A 89 13.91 9.29 -15.78
C ILE A 89 14.29 9.74 -14.37
N PRO A 90 13.96 10.98 -13.96
CA PRO A 90 14.32 11.49 -12.62
C PRO A 90 13.42 10.94 -11.51
N PHE A 91 12.16 10.65 -11.82
CA PHE A 91 11.15 10.12 -10.90
C PHE A 91 10.23 9.18 -11.67
N LEU A 92 9.58 8.27 -10.95
CA LEU A 92 8.55 7.42 -11.50
C LEU A 92 7.33 8.29 -11.82
N ASN A 93 6.74 8.07 -13.00
CA ASN A 93 5.59 8.80 -13.52
C ASN A 93 4.38 7.87 -13.74
N ASP A 94 4.31 6.80 -12.97
CA ASP A 94 3.30 5.75 -13.03
C ASP A 94 2.25 5.88 -11.91
N ILE A 95 1.10 5.23 -12.10
CA ILE A 95 0.01 5.12 -11.13
C ILE A 95 -0.31 3.64 -10.94
N TYR A 96 -0.47 3.20 -9.68
CA TYR A 96 -0.94 1.86 -9.33
C TYR A 96 -2.17 1.94 -8.45
N LEU A 97 -3.03 0.94 -8.60
CA LEU A 97 -4.22 0.75 -7.78
C LEU A 97 -4.07 -0.55 -6.97
N PHE A 98 -4.30 -0.46 -5.66
CA PHE A 98 -4.53 -1.63 -4.82
C PHE A 98 -6.01 -1.70 -4.48
N LEU A 99 -6.72 -2.63 -5.11
CA LEU A 99 -8.12 -2.93 -4.80
C LEU A 99 -8.17 -3.65 -3.45
N LEU A 100 -8.99 -3.17 -2.52
CA LEU A 100 -9.06 -3.69 -1.14
C LEU A 100 -10.17 -4.73 -0.94
N ASP A 101 -11.06 -4.87 -1.91
CA ASP A 101 -12.29 -5.67 -1.89
C ASP A 101 -12.17 -7.00 -2.67
N GLN A 102 -10.96 -7.41 -3.05
CA GLN A 102 -10.68 -8.55 -3.95
C GLN A 102 -9.83 -9.67 -3.37
#